data_AF-A0A917PXN1-F1
#
_entry.id   AF-A0A917PXN1-F1
#
_cell.length_a   1.000
_cell.length_b   1.000
_cell.length_c   1.000
_cell.angle_alpha   90.00
_cell.angle_beta   90.00
_cell.angle_gamma   90.00
#
_symmetry.space_group_name_H-M   'P 1'
#
loop_
_entity.id
_entity.type
_entity.pdbx_description
1 polymer ?
#
loop_
_entity_poly.entity_id
_entity_poly.type
_entity_poly.pdbx_seq_one_letter_code
_entity_poly.pdbx_strand_id
1 'polypeptide(L)' 'MCAEDTILRRIEYLRNRMTDVAMEKGFTSPESVRISQELDKLLNLYQSMKHTNNREKVK' A
#
# COMPACT_ATOMS: atom_id res chain seq x y z
N MET A 1 -9.46 2.53 -17.55
CA MET A 1 -8.68 2.74 -16.31
C MET A 1 -8.58 1.39 -15.62
N CYS A 2 -7.37 0.84 -15.49
CA CYS A 2 -7.17 -0.51 -14.97
C CYS A 2 -7.26 -0.52 -13.43
N ALA A 3 -7.62 -1.66 -12.85
CA ALA A 3 -7.69 -1.83 -11.39
C ALA A 3 -6.34 -1.59 -10.71
N GLU A 4 -5.24 -1.85 -11.42
CA GLU A 4 -3.86 -1.69 -10.97
C GLU A 4 -3.50 -0.21 -10.71
N ASP A 5 -3.92 0.71 -11.59
CA ASP A 5 -3.71 2.16 -11.43
C ASP A 5 -4.39 2.71 -10.16
N THR A 6 -5.55 2.16 -9.80
CA THR A 6 -6.31 2.62 -8.63
C THR A 6 -5.60 2.25 -7.34
N ILE A 7 -5.01 1.06 -7.29
CA ILE A 7 -4.23 0.59 -6.13
C ILE A 7 -2.93 1.37 -6.01
N LEU A 8 -2.23 1.59 -7.13
CA LEU A 8 -0.99 2.39 -7.15
C LEU A 8 -1.22 3.82 -6.65
N ARG A 9 -2.27 4.50 -7.12
CA ARG A 9 -2.63 5.84 -6.61
C ARG A 9 -2.94 5.83 -5.11
N ARG A 10 -3.60 4.78 -4.62
CA ARG A 10 -3.90 4.64 -3.19
C ARG A 10 -2.64 4.45 -2.35
N ILE A 11 -1.69 3.64 -2.84
CA ILE A 11 -0.38 3.42 -2.22
C ILE A 11 0.41 4.71 -2.15
N GLU A 12 0.51 5.47 -3.25
CA GLU A 12 1.24 6.75 -3.25
C GLU A 12 0.62 7.78 -2.30
N TYR A 13 -0.70 7.87 -2.27
CA TYR A 13 -1.42 8.75 -1.35
C TYR A 13 -1.13 8.39 0.11
N LEU A 14 -1.20 7.11 0.47
CA LEU A 14 -0.92 6.66 1.83
C LEU A 14 0.55 6.78 2.21
N ARG A 15 1.48 6.60 1.25
CA ARG A 15 2.91 6.85 1.46
C ARG A 15 3.17 8.30 1.86
N ASN A 16 2.61 9.26 1.11
CA ASN A 16 2.78 10.68 1.42
C ASN A 16 2.18 11.02 2.78
N ARG A 17 0.98 10.52 3.07
CA ARG A 17 0.35 10.71 4.39
C ARG A 17 1.13 10.08 5.54
N MET A 18 1.75 8.92 5.32
CA MET A 18 2.62 8.30 6.33
C MET A 18 3.82 9.19 6.62
N THR A 19 4.45 9.75 5.58
CA THR A 19 5.57 10.69 5.75
C THR A 19 5.13 11.94 6.50
N ASP A 20 4.00 12.53 6.15
CA ASP A 20 3.48 13.73 6.82
C ASP A 20 3.20 13.45 8.31
N VAL A 21 2.50 12.36 8.62
CA VAL A 21 2.18 11.98 10.00
C VAL A 21 3.43 11.57 10.77
N ALA A 22 4.39 10.92 10.14
CA ALA A 22 5.66 10.59 10.77
C ALA A 22 6.52 11.83 11.07
N MET A 23 6.47 12.85 10.21
CA MET A 23 7.12 14.13 10.43
C MET A 23 6.43 14.94 11.53
N GLU A 24 5.10 14.91 11.59
CA GLU A 24 4.31 15.69 12.57
C GLU A 24 4.25 15.02 13.94
N LYS A 25 4.01 13.72 13.99
CA LYS A 25 3.72 12.95 15.22
C LYS A 25 4.78 11.92 15.58
N GLY A 26 5.74 11.67 14.69
CA GLY A 26 6.75 10.63 14.85
C GLY A 26 6.31 9.27 14.31
N PHE A 27 7.30 8.47 13.89
CA PHE A 27 7.08 7.14 13.31
C PHE A 27 6.42 6.14 14.28
N THR A 28 6.62 6.33 15.58
CA THR A 28 6.07 5.49 16.66
C THR A 28 4.68 5.93 17.10
N SER A 29 4.14 7.03 16.56
CA SER A 29 2.79 7.45 16.89
C SER A 29 1.78 6.38 16.45
N PRO A 30 0.70 6.15 17.24
CA PRO A 30 -0.33 5.19 16.87
C PRO A 30 -0.97 5.51 15.52
N GLU A 31 -0.94 6.77 15.08
CA GLU A 31 -1.43 7.19 13.77
C GLU A 31 -0.48 6.79 12.64
N SER A 32 0.83 7.03 12.78
CA SER A 32 1.86 6.55 11.83
C SER A 32 1.82 5.03 11.71
N VAL A 33 1.70 4.31 12.82
CA VAL A 33 1.60 2.84 12.84
C VAL A 33 0.34 2.37 12.12
N ARG A 34 -0.82 3.01 12.32
CA ARG A 34 -2.06 2.66 11.61
C ARG A 34 -1.93 2.87 10.11
N ILE A 35 -1.33 3.99 9.68
CA ILE A 35 -1.14 4.29 8.25
C ILE A 35 -0.16 3.29 7.63
N SER A 36 0.93 2.94 8.32
CA SER A 36 1.88 1.91 7.86
C SER A 36 1.18 0.57 7.64
N GLN A 37 0.37 0.13 8.60
CA GLN A 37 -0.39 -1.13 8.48
C GLN A 37 -1.39 -1.10 7.32
N GLU A 38 -2.00 0.05 7.04
CA GLU A 38 -2.94 0.21 5.93
C GLU A 38 -2.21 0.19 4.57
N LEU A 39 -1.03 0.81 4.49
CA LEU A 39 -0.15 0.76 3.32
C LEU A 39 0.33 -0.66 3.05
N ASP A 40 0.78 -1.39 4.08
CA ASP A 40 1.18 -2.80 3.98
C ASP A 40 0.05 -3.69 3.46
N LYS A 41 -1.19 -3.48 3.93
CA LYS A 41 -2.36 -4.24 3.43
C LYS A 41 -2.60 -4.00 1.94
N LEU A 42 -2.48 -2.77 1.47
CA LEU A 42 -2.64 -2.44 0.05
C LEU A 42 -1.52 -3.02 -0.81
N LEU A 43 -0.28 -2.99 -0.32
CA LEU A 43 0.86 -3.62 -0.98
C LEU A 43 0.66 -5.14 -1.08
N ASN A 44 0.22 -5.79 -0.01
CA ASN A 44 -0.11 -7.22 -0.01
C ASN A 44 -1.26 -7.55 -0.98
N LEU A 45 -2.29 -6.69 -1.05
CA LEU A 45 -3.39 -6.85 -1.99
C LEU A 45 -2.91 -6.72 -3.44
N TYR A 46 -2.10 -5.70 -3.73
CA TYR A 46 -1.47 -5.50 -5.03
C TYR A 46 -0.61 -6.71 -5.44
N GLN A 47 0.25 -7.16 -4.53
CA GLN A 47 1.13 -8.29 -4.76
C GLN A 47 0.35 -9.59 -4.96
N SER A 48 -0.75 -9.79 -4.23
CA SER A 48 -1.68 -10.90 -4.41
C SER A 48 -2.35 -10.87 -5.79
N MET A 49 -2.89 -9.72 -6.19
CA MET A 49 -3.48 -9.54 -7.53
C MET A 49 -2.46 -9.80 -8.64
N LYS A 50 -1.22 -9.33 -8.47
CA LYS A 50 -0.12 -9.57 -9.43
C LYS A 50 0.32 -11.04 -9.45
N HIS A 51 0.38 -11.71 -8.29
CA HIS A 51 0.74 -13.13 -8.19
C HIS A 51 -0.32 -14.05 -8.78
N THR A 52 -1.61 -13.74 -8.63
CA THR A 52 -2.70 -14.53 -9.22
C THR A 52 -2.59 -14.53 -10.75
N ASN A 53 -2.24 -13.39 -11.36
CA ASN A 53 -1.99 -13.30 -12.80
C ASN A 53 -0.71 -14.04 -13.27
N ASN A 54 0.23 -14.33 -12.37
CA ASN A 54 1.49 -15.01 -12.72
C ASN A 54 1.42 -16.54 -12.56
N ARG A 55 0.44 -17.08 -11.82
CA ARG A 55 0.24 -18.54 -11.70
C ARG A 55 -0.38 -19.19 -12.93
N GLU A 56 -1.01 -18.42 -13.83
CA GLU A 56 -1.56 -18.94 -15.09
C GLU A 56 -0.52 -19.06 -16.22
N LYS A 57 0.73 -18.60 -16.01
CA LYS A 57 1.81 -18.75 -17.00
C LYS A 57 2.76 -19.92 -16.75
N VAL A 58 2.47 -20.76 -15.75
CA VAL A 58 3.20 -21.99 -15.47
C VAL A 58 2.22 -23.16 -15.50
N LYS A 59 1.76 -23.52 -16.69
CA LYS A 59 1.23 -24.85 -16.99
C LYS A 59 1.44 -25.18 -18.47
#